data_AF-A0A7S1G1V1-F1
#
_entry.id   AF-A0A7S1G1V1-F1
#
_cell.length_a   1.000
_cell.length_b   1.000
_cell.length_c   1.000
_cell.angle_alpha   90.00
_cell.angle_beta   90.00
_cell.angle_gamma   90.00
#
_symmetry.space_group_name_H-M   'P 1'
#
loop_
_entity.id
_entity.type
_entity.pdbx_description
1 polymer ?
#
loop_
_entity_poly.entity_id
_entity_poly.type
_entity_poly.pdbx_seq_one_letter_code
_entity_poly.pdbx_strand_id
1 'polypeptide(L)'
;SHNRTSDDPLMFILQRASFMNYAFELLANNEMLGQTFNLSPRLPGVVAPPVFPATGETVILTFGMETDNFAVDISALLIMLVLYLALVYCILERCVKERR
;
A
#
# COMPACT_ATOMS: atom_id res chain seq x y z
N SER A 1 -13.63 -3.99 -18.38
CA SER A 1 -13.65 -4.33 -16.95
C SER A 1 -12.82 -5.59 -16.73
N HIS A 2 -11.70 -5.48 -16.02
CA HIS A 2 -10.88 -6.65 -15.65
C HIS A 2 -11.31 -7.09 -14.25
N ASN A 3 -12.25 -8.03 -14.20
CA ASN A 3 -12.73 -8.65 -12.97
C ASN A 3 -11.69 -9.71 -12.53
N ARG A 4 -10.65 -9.29 -11.81
CA ARG A 4 -9.78 -10.22 -11.07
C ARG A 4 -10.44 -10.48 -9.71
N THR A 5 -11.48 -11.30 -9.72
CA THR A 5 -11.84 -12.04 -8.50
C THR A 5 -10.75 -13.09 -8.34
N SER A 6 -9.77 -12.78 -7.50
CA SER A 6 -8.84 -13.77 -6.99
C SER A 6 -9.67 -14.74 -6.14
N ASP A 7 -10.25 -15.77 -6.77
CA ASP A 7 -11.09 -16.78 -6.11
C ASP A 7 -10.29 -17.66 -5.13
N ASP A 8 -8.99 -17.38 -4.95
CA ASP A 8 -8.16 -18.00 -3.92
C ASP A 8 -8.22 -17.18 -2.62
N PRO A 9 -8.92 -17.68 -1.57
CA PRO A 9 -9.05 -16.97 -0.31
C PRO A 9 -7.70 -16.76 0.39
N LEU A 10 -6.70 -17.61 0.12
CA LEU A 10 -5.37 -17.44 0.69
C LEU A 10 -4.66 -16.25 0.05
N MET A 11 -4.77 -16.09 -1.26
CA MET A 11 -4.17 -14.96 -1.97
C MET A 11 -4.82 -13.64 -1.54
N PHE A 12 -6.14 -13.64 -1.35
CA PHE A 12 -6.86 -12.49 -0.80
C PHE A 12 -6.39 -12.14 0.62
N ILE A 13 -6.22 -13.14 1.49
CA ILE A 13 -5.70 -12.94 2.85
C ILE A 13 -4.25 -12.45 2.82
N LEU A 14 -3.39 -13.01 1.95
CA LEU A 14 -1.98 -12.61 1.82
C LEU A 14 -1.83 -11.16 1.35
N GLN A 15 -2.64 -10.73 0.37
CA GLN A 15 -2.68 -9.34 -0.06
C GLN A 15 -3.11 -8.42 1.09
N ARG A 16 -4.15 -8.79 1.83
CA ARG A 16 -4.64 -8.00 2.97
C ARG A 16 -3.80 -8.11 4.24
N ALA A 17 -2.96 -9.13 4.40
CA ALA A 17 -2.05 -9.28 5.53
C ALA A 17 -0.70 -8.60 5.30
N SER A 18 -0.47 -8.07 4.09
CA SER A 18 0.79 -7.45 3.73
C SER A 18 0.91 -6.05 4.32
N PHE A 19 1.81 -5.87 5.29
CA PHE A 19 2.26 -4.57 5.80
C PHE A 19 2.58 -3.57 4.67
N MET A 20 3.22 -4.07 3.60
CA MET A 20 3.63 -3.24 2.48
C MET A 20 2.44 -2.62 1.73
N ASN A 21 1.28 -3.28 1.69
CA ASN A 21 0.11 -2.75 1.00
C ASN A 21 -0.41 -1.50 1.72
N TYR A 22 -0.66 -1.62 3.03
CA TYR A 22 -1.11 -0.52 3.86
C TYR A 22 -0.10 0.63 3.94
N ALA A 23 1.19 0.33 4.06
CA ALA A 23 2.22 1.35 4.11
C ALA A 23 2.34 2.12 2.78
N PHE A 24 2.22 1.44 1.65
CA PHE A 24 2.28 2.06 0.33
C PHE A 24 1.06 2.94 0.06
N GLU A 25 -0.15 2.45 0.38
CA GLU A 25 -1.40 3.21 0.27
C GLU A 25 -1.36 4.46 1.15
N LEU A 26 -0.89 4.35 2.39
CA LEU A 26 -0.73 5.48 3.31
C LEU A 26 0.21 6.55 2.74
N LEU A 27 1.39 6.14 2.26
CA LEU A 27 2.39 7.05 1.72
C LEU A 27 1.90 7.70 0.42
N ALA A 28 1.27 6.93 -0.47
CA ALA A 28 0.72 7.44 -1.71
C ALA A 28 -0.38 8.47 -1.46
N ASN A 29 -1.30 8.19 -0.54
CA ASN A 29 -2.33 9.14 -0.14
C ASN A 29 -1.73 10.42 0.45
N ASN A 30 -0.74 10.28 1.35
CA ASN A 30 -0.09 11.44 1.97
C ASN A 30 0.68 12.32 0.97
N GLU A 31 1.33 11.72 -0.03
CA GLU A 31 2.18 12.45 -0.98
C GLU A 31 1.39 13.00 -2.17
N MET A 32 0.39 12.26 -2.66
CA MET A 32 -0.26 12.57 -3.93
C MET A 32 -1.59 13.29 -3.77
N LEU A 33 -2.32 13.14 -2.66
CA LEU A 33 -3.58 13.88 -2.47
C LEU A 33 -3.33 15.39 -2.41
N GLY A 34 -4.10 16.14 -3.19
CA GLY A 34 -3.96 17.60 -3.31
C GLY A 34 -2.82 18.06 -4.24
N GLN A 35 -2.02 17.15 -4.81
CA GLN A 35 -0.99 17.49 -5.79
C GLN A 35 -1.48 17.34 -7.24
N THR A 36 -0.87 18.10 -8.15
CA THR A 36 -1.08 17.97 -9.60
C THR A 36 0.26 17.75 -10.30
N PHE A 37 0.30 16.75 -11.17
CA PHE A 37 1.49 16.32 -11.88
C PHE A 37 1.31 16.58 -13.37
N ASN A 38 2.26 17.32 -13.95
CA ASN A 38 2.29 17.55 -15.39
C ASN A 38 3.03 16.41 -16.07
N LEU A 39 2.27 15.44 -16.59
CA LEU A 39 2.84 14.26 -17.25
C LEU A 39 3.15 14.58 -18.71
N SER A 40 4.39 14.31 -19.12
CA SER A 40 4.83 14.41 -20.52
C SER A 40 5.43 13.06 -20.93
N PRO A 41 4.74 12.28 -21.77
CA PRO A 41 5.32 11.08 -22.36
C PRO A 41 6.52 11.48 -23.24
N ARG A 42 7.72 10.99 -22.90
CA ARG A 42 8.89 11.07 -23.79
C ARG A 42 8.97 9.77 -24.59
N LEU A 43 8.31 9.75 -25.74
CA LEU A 43 8.38 8.64 -26.70
C LEU A 43 9.50 8.92 -27.72
N PRO A 44 10.44 7.98 -27.95
CA PRO A 44 11.49 8.17 -28.94
C PRO A 44 10.89 8.35 -30.34
N GLY A 45 11.27 9.42 -31.03
CA GLY A 45 10.86 9.70 -32.41
C GLY A 45 9.53 10.47 -32.58
N VAL A 46 8.90 10.95 -31.49
CA VAL A 46 7.65 11.71 -31.56
C VAL A 46 7.84 13.09 -30.93
N VAL A 47 7.27 14.15 -31.54
CA VAL A 47 7.18 15.48 -30.91
C VAL A 47 6.41 15.31 -29.61
N ALA A 48 7.03 15.67 -28.48
CA ALA A 48 6.44 15.47 -27.16
C ALA A 48 5.03 16.10 -27.14
N PRO A 49 3.97 15.30 -26.88
CA PRO A 49 2.63 15.85 -26.79
C PRO A 49 2.55 16.86 -25.62
N PRO A 50 1.62 17.82 -25.67
CA PRO A 50 1.46 18.81 -24.62
C PRO A 50 1.26 18.14 -23.26
N VAL A 51 1.83 18.74 -22.22
CA VAL A 51 1.74 18.27 -20.83
C VAL A 51 0.28 18.10 -20.45
N PHE A 52 -0.07 16.91 -19.98
CA PHE A 52 -1.40 16.62 -19.47
C PHE A 52 -1.38 16.73 -17.94
N PRO A 53 -2.18 17.62 -17.33
CA PRO A 53 -2.27 17.71 -15.89
C PRO A 53 -3.04 16.50 -15.35
N ALA A 54 -2.37 15.65 -14.59
CA ALA A 54 -2.98 14.56 -13.84
C ALA A 54 -3.05 14.95 -12.36
N THR A 55 -4.21 14.77 -11.74
CA THR A 55 -4.33 14.91 -10.27
C THR A 55 -3.68 13.71 -9.60
N GLY A 56 -3.14 13.89 -8.39
CA GLY A 56 -2.61 12.77 -7.63
C GLY A 56 -3.68 11.72 -7.30
N GLU A 57 -4.95 12.11 -7.15
CA GLU A 57 -6.10 11.18 -7.08
C GLU A 57 -6.16 10.26 -8.30
N THR A 58 -5.98 10.80 -9.51
CA THR A 58 -5.95 10.01 -10.75
C THR A 58 -4.78 9.01 -10.74
N VAL A 59 -3.63 9.42 -10.21
CA VAL A 59 -2.45 8.54 -10.08
C VAL A 59 -2.73 7.40 -9.10
N ILE A 60 -3.26 7.71 -7.92
CA ILE A 60 -3.59 6.73 -6.88
C ILE A 60 -4.60 5.69 -7.41
N LEU A 61 -5.68 6.16 -8.06
CA LEU A 61 -6.69 5.31 -8.67
C LEU A 61 -6.14 4.44 -9.81
N THR A 62 -5.18 4.95 -10.59
CA THR A 62 -4.54 4.18 -11.68
C THR A 62 -3.76 2.97 -11.15
N PHE A 63 -3.15 3.09 -9.96
CA PHE A 63 -2.47 1.99 -9.29
C PHE A 63 -3.43 1.04 -8.54
N GLY A 64 -4.74 1.32 -8.55
CA GLY A 64 -5.75 0.51 -7.88
C GLY A 64 -5.80 0.70 -6.37
N MET A 65 -5.26 1.81 -5.86
CA MET A 65 -5.28 2.16 -4.43
C MET A 65 -6.53 2.96 -4.08
N GLU A 66 -6.98 2.84 -2.82
CA GLU A 66 -8.15 3.54 -2.31
C GLU A 66 -7.73 4.80 -1.53
N THR A 67 -8.41 5.92 -1.78
CA THR A 67 -8.11 7.23 -1.15
C THR A 67 -8.84 7.46 0.16
N ASP A 68 -9.97 6.77 0.37
CA ASP A 68 -10.90 7.06 1.48
C ASP A 68 -10.56 6.32 2.77
N ASN A 69 -9.59 5.40 2.72
CA ASN A 69 -9.29 4.46 3.80
C ASN A 69 -8.03 4.79 4.62
N PHE A 70 -7.50 6.01 4.51
CA PHE A 70 -6.27 6.43 5.19
C PHE A 70 -6.24 6.11 6.70
N ALA A 71 -7.35 6.36 7.42
CA ALA A 71 -7.43 6.06 8.86
C ALA A 71 -7.45 4.54 9.14
N VAL A 72 -8.04 3.76 8.25
CA VAL A 72 -8.08 2.29 8.33
C VAL A 72 -6.67 1.74 8.15
N ASP A 73 -5.90 2.26 7.20
CA ASP A 73 -4.53 1.83 6.93
C ASP A 73 -3.61 2.10 8.13
N ILE A 74 -3.71 3.28 8.75
CA ILE A 74 -2.98 3.59 10.01
C ILE A 74 -3.34 2.58 11.10
N SER A 75 -4.63 2.33 11.30
CA SER A 75 -5.08 1.42 12.36
C SER A 75 -4.59 -0.02 12.13
N ALA A 76 -4.60 -0.49 10.88
CA ALA A 76 -4.10 -1.81 10.50
C ALA A 76 -2.59 -1.94 10.76
N LEU A 77 -1.81 -0.90 10.43
CA LEU A 77 -0.36 -0.85 10.71
C LEU A 77 -0.07 -0.90 12.22
N LEU A 78 -0.84 -0.17 13.03
CA LEU A 78 -0.69 -0.21 14.50
C LEU A 78 -1.05 -1.58 15.08
N ILE A 79 -2.11 -2.23 14.59
CA ILE A 79 -2.48 -3.58 15.00
C ILE A 79 -1.36 -4.58 14.65
N MET A 80 -0.82 -4.51 13.43
CA MET A 80 0.30 -5.36 13.02
C MET A 80 1.55 -5.14 13.89
N LEU A 81 1.87 -3.89 14.23
CA LEU A 81 2.98 -3.56 15.12
C LEU A 81 2.82 -4.22 16.51
N VAL A 82 1.65 -4.06 17.13
CA VAL A 82 1.37 -4.65 18.45
C VAL A 82 1.42 -6.18 18.38
N LEU A 83 0.89 -6.77 17.32
CA LEU A 83 0.91 -8.22 17.10
C LEU A 83 2.34 -8.75 16.95
N TYR A 84 3.19 -8.09 16.15
CA TYR A 84 4.58 -8.49 16.01
C TYR A 84 5.39 -8.32 17.30
N LEU A 85 5.16 -7.24 18.05
CA LEU A 85 5.78 -7.05 19.36
C LEU A 85 5.38 -8.16 20.35
N ALA A 86 4.10 -8.54 20.38
CA ALA A 86 3.61 -9.62 21.22
C ALA A 86 4.21 -10.98 20.83
N LEU A 87 4.33 -11.27 19.53
CA LEU A 87 4.97 -12.48 19.03
C LEU A 87 6.45 -12.54 19.40
N VAL A 88 7.18 -11.44 19.20
CA VAL A 88 8.60 -11.34 19.57
C VAL A 88 8.78 -11.57 21.08
N TYR A 89 7.95 -10.95 21.91
CA TYR A 89 7.96 -11.16 23.35
C TYR A 89 7.73 -12.64 23.71
N CYS A 90 6.72 -13.28 23.12
CA CYS A 90 6.41 -14.69 23.37
C CYS A 90 7.55 -15.64 22.96
N ILE A 91 8.16 -15.38 21.79
CA ILE A 91 9.31 -16.15 21.31
C ILE A 91 10.50 -15.99 22.27
N LEU A 92 10.82 -14.74 22.66
CA LEU A 92 11.90 -14.48 23.59
C LEU A 92 11.66 -15.13 24.95
N GLU A 93 10.45 -15.05 25.49
CA GLU A 93 10.09 -15.69 26.75
C GLU A 93 10.29 -17.22 26.69
N ARG A 94 9.88 -17.86 25.59
CA ARG A 94 10.09 -19.30 25.38
C ARG A 94 11.57 -19.66 25.22
N CYS A 95 12.32 -18.94 24.40
CA CYS A 95 13.75 -19.17 24.21
C CYS A 95 14.57 -18.95 25.49
N VAL A 96 14.15 -18.05 26.38
CA VAL A 96 14.77 -17.85 27.69
C VAL A 96 14.43 -18.98 28.65
N LYS A 97 13.19 -19.47 28.65
CA LYS A 97 12.78 -20.62 29.47
C LYS A 97 13.49 -21.91 29.07
N GLU A 98 13.68 -22.17 27.77
CA GLU A 98 14.40 -23.36 27.27
C GLU A 98 15.91 -23.34 27.60
N ARG A 99 16.49 -22.15 27.87
CA ARG A 99 17.90 -22.00 28.23
C ARG A 99 18.19 -22.09 29.73
N ARG A 100 17.17 -22.15 30.59
CA ARG A 100 17.32 -22.33 32.05
C ARG A 100 17.04 -23.78 32.43
#